data_AF-A0AAP8MVJ9-F1
#
_entry.id   AF-A0AAP8MVJ9-F1
#
_cell.length_a   1.000
_cell.length_b   1.000
_cell.length_c   1.000
_cell.angle_alpha   90.00
_cell.angle_beta   90.00
_cell.angle_gamma   90.00
#
_symmetry.space_group_name_H-M   'P 1'
#
loop_
_entity.id
_entity.type
_entity.pdbx_description
1 polymer ?
#
loop_
_entity_poly.entity_id
_entity_poly.type
_entity_poly.pdbx_seq_one_letter_code
_entity_poly.pdbx_strand_id
1 'polypeptide(L)'
;MWVNNFLVGDDPFLDHYYWLLLSESATNLLTPFKQQQWLTEARHADDLKETLSQIEHRYLTQHRVIPLWKKSIAFQSHQTLRGTNINSLGFMNIAKIWFDKRES
;
A
#
# COMPACT_ATOMS: atom_id res chain seq x y z
N MET A 1 5.93 0.32 14.08
CA MET A 1 5.53 1.69 13.67
C MET A 1 4.01 1.70 13.63
N TRP A 2 3.35 2.50 14.47
CA TRP A 2 1.88 2.49 14.54
C TRP A 2 1.27 3.10 13.28
N VAL A 3 0.07 2.66 12.91
CA VAL A 3 -0.71 3.19 11.77
C VAL A 3 -0.90 4.71 11.84
N ASN A 4 -0.86 5.31 13.04
CA ASN A 4 -0.94 6.77 13.21
C ASN A 4 0.32 7.52 12.72
N ASN A 5 1.45 6.82 12.55
CA ASN A 5 2.68 7.36 11.97
C ASN A 5 2.90 6.87 10.53
N PHE A 6 1.86 6.32 9.90
CA PHE A 6 1.92 5.85 8.54
C PHE A 6 2.19 7.03 7.60
N LEU A 7 3.39 7.02 7.01
CA LEU A 7 3.72 7.90 5.90
C LEU A 7 3.39 7.16 4.61
N VAL A 8 2.27 7.57 4.02
CA VAL A 8 1.76 7.11 2.72
C VAL A 8 2.90 7.09 1.71
N GLY A 9 3.25 5.90 1.21
CA GLY A 9 4.28 5.70 0.20
C GLY A 9 5.71 5.48 0.71
N ASP A 10 5.93 5.34 2.01
CA ASP A 10 7.26 5.05 2.60
C ASP A 10 7.43 3.56 2.95
N ASP A 11 6.34 2.85 3.24
CA ASP A 11 6.33 1.42 3.52
C ASP A 11 5.40 0.68 2.54
N PRO A 12 5.98 0.05 1.49
CA PRO A 12 5.22 -0.65 0.47
C PRO A 12 4.26 -1.72 0.97
N PHE A 13 4.60 -2.33 2.10
CA PHE A 13 3.77 -3.34 2.71
C PHE A 13 2.56 -2.69 3.40
N LEU A 14 2.77 -1.65 4.21
CA LEU A 14 1.65 -0.93 4.84
C LEU A 14 0.77 -0.22 3.81
N ASP A 15 1.36 0.28 2.72
CA ASP A 15 0.61 0.89 1.62
C ASP A 15 -0.35 -0.12 0.94
N HIS A 16 0.06 -1.39 0.84
CA HIS A 16 -0.79 -2.45 0.31
C HIS A 16 -2.01 -2.71 1.19
N TYR A 17 -1.82 -2.70 2.51
CA TYR A 17 -2.89 -2.96 3.48
C TYR A 17 -3.60 -1.70 3.97
N TYR A 18 -3.16 -0.50 3.57
CA TYR A 18 -3.83 0.76 3.88
C TYR A 18 -5.28 0.73 3.43
N TRP A 19 -5.51 0.23 2.20
CA TRP A 19 -6.86 0.04 1.69
C TRP A 19 -7.68 -0.81 2.66
N LEU A 20 -7.17 -1.98 3.03
CA LEU A 20 -7.86 -2.96 3.88
C LEU A 20 -8.18 -2.41 5.28
N LEU A 21 -7.25 -1.64 5.86
CA LEU A 21 -7.34 -1.21 7.25
C LEU A 21 -8.09 0.12 7.42
N LEU A 22 -7.94 1.05 6.48
CA LEU A 22 -8.31 2.46 6.70
C LEU A 22 -9.03 3.15 5.53
N SER A 23 -9.09 2.56 4.33
CA SER A 23 -9.74 3.28 3.21
C SER A 23 -11.25 3.39 3.36
N GLU A 24 -11.80 4.46 2.78
CA GLU A 24 -13.24 4.66 2.66
C GLU A 24 -13.93 3.49 1.92
N SER A 25 -13.25 2.90 0.93
CA SER A 25 -13.76 1.72 0.23
C SER A 25 -13.87 0.51 1.16
N ALA A 26 -12.89 0.29 2.04
CA ALA A 26 -12.95 -0.78 3.02
C ALA A 26 -14.00 -0.52 4.11
N THR A 27 -14.17 0.72 4.57
CA THR A 27 -15.24 1.07 5.52
C THR A 27 -16.64 0.87 4.95
N ASN A 28 -16.80 1.02 3.63
CA ASN A 28 -18.09 0.80 2.96
C ASN A 28 -18.37 -0.68 2.67
N LEU A 29 -17.34 -1.52 2.57
CA LEU A 29 -17.46 -2.96 2.28
C LEU A 29 -17.47 -3.83 3.53
N LEU A 30 -16.88 -3.36 4.63
CA LEU A 30 -16.74 -4.12 5.87
C LEU A 30 -17.57 -3.49 6.97
N THR A 31 -18.15 -4.34 7.83
CA THR A 31 -18.80 -3.81 9.02
C THR A 31 -17.77 -3.16 9.94
N PRO A 32 -18.12 -2.08 10.66
CA PRO A 32 -17.21 -1.42 11.61
C PRO A 32 -16.60 -2.39 12.64
N PHE A 33 -17.38 -3.41 13.04
CA PHE A 33 -16.92 -4.47 13.92
C PHE A 33 -15.75 -5.28 13.32
N LYS A 34 -15.83 -5.64 12.04
CA LYS A 34 -14.75 -6.42 11.39
C LYS A 34 -13.49 -5.60 11.17
N GLN A 35 -13.62 -4.31 10.87
CA GLN A 35 -12.48 -3.42 10.78
C GLN A 35 -11.77 -3.28 12.14
N GLN A 36 -12.53 -3.11 13.23
CA GLN A 36 -11.96 -3.07 14.59
C GLN A 36 -11.29 -4.40 14.97
N GLN A 37 -11.89 -5.53 14.58
CA GLN A 37 -11.28 -6.85 14.77
C GLN A 37 -9.91 -6.92 14.09
N TRP A 38 -9.79 -6.50 12.83
CA TRP A 38 -8.52 -6.50 12.09
C TRP A 38 -7.49 -5.54 12.65
N LEU A 39 -7.89 -4.33 13.02
CA LEU A 39 -7.01 -3.37 13.68
C LEU A 39 -6.50 -3.94 15.00
N THR A 40 -7.33 -4.68 15.74
CA THR A 40 -6.94 -5.33 16.99
C THR A 40 -5.97 -6.48 16.74
N GLU A 41 -6.24 -7.37 15.77
CA GLU A 41 -5.34 -8.46 15.35
C GLU A 41 -3.97 -7.88 14.93
N ALA A 42 -3.96 -6.86 14.08
CA ALA A 42 -2.74 -6.20 13.61
C ALA A 42 -1.95 -5.49 14.73
N ARG A 43 -2.63 -4.87 15.71
CA ARG A 43 -1.97 -4.19 16.84
C ARG A 43 -1.25 -5.14 17.81
N HIS A 44 -1.73 -6.37 17.93
CA HIS A 44 -1.18 -7.38 18.83
C HIS A 44 -0.34 -8.42 18.10
N ALA A 45 -0.05 -8.19 16.81
CA ALA A 45 0.73 -9.11 16.00
C ALA A 45 2.23 -9.01 16.34
N ASP A 46 2.84 -10.17 16.60
CA ASP A 46 4.31 -10.30 16.67
C ASP A 46 4.94 -10.07 15.29
N ASP A 47 4.29 -10.59 14.25
CA ASP A 47 4.59 -10.32 12.84
C ASP A 47 3.37 -9.69 12.16
N LEU A 48 3.45 -8.36 12.00
CA LEU A 48 2.43 -7.57 11.33
C LEU A 48 2.27 -7.98 9.85
N LYS A 49 3.35 -8.40 9.20
CA LYS A 49 3.34 -8.80 7.80
C LYS A 49 2.57 -10.08 7.59
N GLU A 50 2.90 -11.08 8.37
CA GLU A 50 2.23 -12.37 8.32
C GLU A 50 0.76 -12.23 8.70
N THR A 51 0.46 -11.45 9.75
CA THR A 51 -0.91 -11.26 10.23
C THR A 51 -1.83 -10.63 9.18
N LEU A 52 -1.40 -9.55 8.51
CA LEU A 52 -2.21 -8.91 7.48
C LEU A 52 -2.39 -9.79 6.24
N SER A 53 -1.35 -10.56 5.87
CA SER A 53 -1.42 -11.53 4.78
C SER A 53 -2.43 -12.65 5.08
N GLN A 54 -2.48 -13.12 6.32
CA GLN A 54 -3.47 -14.10 6.76
C GLN A 54 -4.90 -13.55 6.79
N ILE A 55 -5.08 -12.28 7.18
CA ILE A 55 -6.38 -11.60 7.14
C ILE A 55 -6.88 -11.52 5.69
N GLU A 56 -6.05 -11.09 4.76
CA GLU A 56 -6.39 -11.04 3.33
C GLU A 56 -6.74 -12.44 2.80
N HIS A 57 -5.89 -13.43 3.04
CA HIS A 57 -6.11 -14.80 2.59
C HIS A 57 -7.45 -15.38 3.09
N ARG A 58 -7.81 -15.11 4.36
CA ARG A 58 -9.09 -15.53 4.94
C ARG A 58 -10.30 -14.94 4.21
N TYR A 59 -10.19 -13.72 3.71
CA TYR A 59 -11.29 -13.03 3.04
C TYR A 59 -11.40 -13.40 1.56
N LEU A 60 -10.27 -13.66 0.90
CA LEU A 60 -10.23 -14.24 -0.44
C LEU A 60 -10.87 -15.64 -0.44
N THR A 61 -10.48 -16.50 0.50
CA THR A 61 -11.04 -17.87 0.62
C THR A 61 -12.52 -17.90 0.99
N GLN A 62 -12.98 -16.94 1.80
CA GLN A 62 -14.40 -16.78 2.13
C GLN A 62 -15.22 -16.05 1.06
N HIS A 63 -14.62 -15.68 -0.08
CA HIS A 63 -15.26 -14.92 -1.16
C HIS A 63 -15.92 -13.61 -0.70
N ARG A 64 -15.38 -13.00 0.37
CA ARG A 64 -15.87 -11.72 0.91
C ARG A 64 -15.30 -10.53 0.15
N VAL A 65 -14.13 -10.71 -0.46
CA VAL A 65 -13.46 -9.75 -1.33
C VAL A 65 -13.03 -10.51 -2.58
N ILE A 66 -13.34 -9.96 -3.75
CA ILE A 66 -12.93 -10.53 -5.04
C ILE A 66 -12.03 -9.48 -5.72
N PRO A 67 -10.71 -9.72 -5.79
CA PRO A 67 -9.80 -8.81 -6.47
C PRO A 67 -10.07 -8.88 -7.98
N LEU A 68 -10.47 -7.75 -8.57
CA LEU A 68 -10.85 -7.69 -9.99
C LEU A 68 -9.64 -7.46 -10.91
N TRP A 69 -8.69 -6.64 -10.48
CA TRP A 69 -7.48 -6.35 -11.23
C TRP A 69 -6.34 -5.88 -10.31
N LYS A 70 -5.12 -5.91 -10.82
CA LYS A 70 -3.96 -5.22 -10.26
C LYS A 70 -3.54 -4.11 -11.21
N LYS A 71 -3.44 -2.88 -10.71
CA LYS A 71 -2.95 -1.75 -11.51
C LYS A 71 -1.42 -1.76 -11.52
N SER A 72 -0.84 -1.79 -12.72
CA SER A 72 0.58 -1.47 -12.91
C SER A 72 0.66 -0.04 -13.44
N ILE A 73 1.60 0.75 -12.92
CA ILE A 73 1.80 2.14 -13.33
C ILE A 73 3.19 2.26 -13.94
N ALA A 74 3.24 2.71 -15.18
CA ALA A 74 4.47 3.07 -15.87
C ALA A 74 4.43 4.56 -16.21
N PHE A 75 5.55 5.24 -16.04
CA PHE A 75 5.70 6.65 -16.37
C PHE A 75 6.56 6.80 -17.61
N GLN A 76 6.16 7.70 -18.51
CA GLN A 76 7.07 8.21 -19.53
C GLN A 76 8.00 9.22 -18.85
N SER A 77 9.31 9.00 -18.94
CA SER A 77 10.33 9.90 -18.43
C SER A 77 11.16 10.49 -19.56
N HIS A 78 11.67 11.70 -19.34
CA HIS A 78 12.64 12.31 -20.25
C HIS A 78 13.95 11.50 -20.24
N GLN A 79 14.63 11.40 -21.38
CA GLN A 79 15.86 10.61 -21.50
C GLN A 79 16.98 11.04 -20.56
N THR A 80 17.00 12.32 -20.17
CA THR A 80 17.99 12.86 -19.23
C THR A 80 17.57 12.74 -17.77
N LEU A 81 16.34 12.30 -17.47
CA LEU A 81 15.88 12.11 -16.10
C LEU A 81 16.55 10.87 -15.51
N ARG A 82 17.14 11.02 -14.33
CA ARG A 82 17.80 9.97 -13.54
C ARG A 82 17.27 9.99 -12.11
N GLY A 83 17.52 8.90 -11.40
CA GLY A 83 16.97 8.69 -10.07
C GLY A 83 15.49 8.36 -10.16
N THR A 84 15.11 7.14 -9.81
CA THR A 84 13.69 6.82 -9.74
C THR A 84 13.47 5.83 -8.61
N ASN A 85 12.57 6.20 -7.70
CA ASN A 85 11.95 5.25 -6.80
C ASN A 85 10.46 5.64 -6.77
N ILE A 86 9.70 5.10 -7.72
CA ILE A 86 8.25 5.17 -7.70
C ILE A 86 7.85 4.42 -6.44
N ASN A 87 7.15 5.08 -5.52
CA ASN A 87 6.71 4.37 -4.33
C ASN A 87 5.61 3.34 -4.69
N SER A 88 5.33 2.46 -3.74
CA SER A 88 4.25 1.46 -3.78
C SER A 88 2.88 1.95 -4.25
N LEU A 89 2.59 3.25 -4.08
CA LEU A 89 1.34 3.90 -4.48
C LEU A 89 1.39 4.52 -5.88
N GLY A 90 2.53 4.42 -6.55
CA GLY A 90 2.73 4.99 -7.88
C GLY A 90 3.14 6.45 -7.87
N PHE A 91 3.47 7.07 -6.74
CA PHE A 91 3.95 8.46 -6.72
C PHE A 91 5.45 8.53 -6.98
N MET A 92 5.86 9.51 -7.78
CA MET A 92 7.26 9.80 -8.03
C MET A 92 7.82 10.70 -6.93
N ASN A 93 8.91 10.28 -6.29
CA ASN A 93 9.59 11.11 -5.30
C ASN A 93 10.51 12.13 -5.99
N ILE A 94 10.05 13.38 -6.10
CA ILE A 94 10.79 14.49 -6.76
C ILE A 94 12.12 14.79 -6.05
N ALA A 95 12.25 14.53 -4.75
CA ALA A 95 13.53 14.73 -4.06
C ALA A 95 14.59 13.69 -4.47
N LYS A 96 14.20 12.61 -5.15
CA LYS A 96 15.08 11.52 -5.61
C LYS A 96 15.29 11.51 -7.12
N ILE A 97 14.81 12.52 -7.85
CA ILE A 97 15.02 12.65 -9.30
C ILE A 97 15.98 13.80 -9.60
N TRP A 98 16.80 13.66 -10.63
CA TRP A 98 17.69 14.70 -11.13
C TRP A 98 17.88 14.58 -12.64
N PHE A 99 18.32 15.66 -13.28
CA PHE A 99 18.67 15.64 -14.70
C PHE A 99 20.16 15.40 -14.88
N ASP A 100 20.53 14.42 -15.71
CA ASP A 100 21.90 14.26 -16.17
C ASP A 100 22.20 15.29 -17.25
N LYS A 101 23.14 16.18 -16.96
CA LYS A 101 23.57 17.26 -17.87
C LYS A 101 24.56 16.80 -18.93
N ARG A 102 24.92 15.51 -18.96
CA ARG A 102 25.91 14.95 -19.90
C ARG A 102 25.34 14.63 -21.30
N GLU A 103 24.02 14.71 -21.48
CA GLU A 103 23.31 14.38 -22.73
C GLU A 103 22.66 15.61 -23.40
N SER A 104 23.28 16.79 -23.31
CA SER A 104 22.87 18.00 -24.07
C SER A 104 23.63 18.15 -25.38
#